data_AF-P80708-F1
#
_entry.id   AF-P80708-F1
#
_cell.length_a   1.000
_cell.length_b   1.000
_cell.length_c   1.000
_cell.angle_alpha   90.00
_cell.angle_beta   90.00
_cell.angle_gamma   90.00
#
_symmetry.space_group_name_H-M   'P 1'
#
loop_
_entity.id
_entity.type
_entity.pdbx_description
1 polymer ?
#
loop_
_entity_poly.entity_id
_entity_poly.type
_entity_poly.pdbx_seq_one_letter_code
_entity_poly.pdbx_strand_id
1 'polypeptide(L)'
;MSSKIVREPATKAVADGTYHIKNGGYYLAVNPDRQIIIQQTVYAWTVFVDGEYNYFKDPKTTHYLTDNGGQNVLSPKADVDGRWGNASVDIPTQLINAETERSLGVPYGTPSDTWILVQV
;
A
#
# COMPACT_ATOMS: atom_id res chain seq x y z
N MET A 1 4.48 -34.11 -26.61
CA MET A 1 3.94 -33.64 -25.32
C MET A 1 4.35 -32.19 -25.17
N SER A 2 3.41 -31.24 -25.29
CA SER A 2 3.71 -29.82 -25.05
C SER A 2 3.35 -29.48 -23.62
N SER A 3 4.36 -29.18 -22.80
CA SER A 3 4.16 -28.60 -21.47
C SER A 3 3.49 -27.23 -21.64
N LYS A 4 2.25 -27.10 -21.17
CA LYS A 4 1.64 -25.79 -20.93
C LYS A 4 2.53 -25.09 -19.90
N ILE A 5 3.26 -24.07 -20.32
CA ILE A 5 3.83 -23.08 -19.40
C ILE A 5 2.61 -22.36 -18.82
N VAL A 6 2.16 -22.82 -17.65
CA VAL A 6 1.25 -22.05 -16.81
C VAL A 6 2.10 -20.90 -16.29
N ARG A 7 2.06 -19.76 -16.98
CA ARG A 7 2.57 -18.52 -16.40
C ARG A 7 1.66 -18.24 -15.22
N GLU A 8 2.21 -18.30 -14.00
CA GLU A 8 1.53 -17.69 -12.86
C GLU A 8 1.15 -16.26 -13.26
N PRO A 9 -0.07 -15.80 -12.96
CA PRO A 9 -0.41 -14.42 -13.24
C PRO A 9 0.64 -13.54 -12.57
N ALA A 10 1.17 -12.55 -13.31
CA ALA A 10 2.17 -11.64 -12.80
C ALA A 10 1.56 -10.87 -11.63
N THR A 11 1.83 -11.33 -10.40
CA THR A 11 1.33 -10.71 -9.19
C THR A 11 1.85 -9.28 -9.11
N LYS A 12 0.94 -8.32 -9.02
CA LYS A 12 1.27 -6.92 -8.76
C LYS A 12 1.57 -6.68 -7.27
N ALA A 13 1.67 -7.73 -6.46
CA ALA A 13 1.88 -7.67 -5.02
C ALA A 13 3.33 -7.99 -4.62
N VAL A 14 3.86 -7.27 -3.62
CA VAL A 14 5.09 -7.66 -2.90
C VAL A 14 4.79 -8.83 -1.97
N ALA A 15 5.83 -9.52 -1.52
CA ALA A 15 5.70 -10.59 -0.53
C ALA A 15 5.13 -10.09 0.81
N ASP A 16 4.46 -10.98 1.54
CA ASP A 16 4.06 -10.77 2.93
C ASP A 16 5.25 -10.33 3.78
N GLY A 17 5.01 -9.42 4.73
CA GLY A 17 6.06 -8.96 5.63
C GLY A 17 5.78 -7.62 6.29
N THR A 18 6.83 -6.99 6.76
CA THR A 18 6.76 -5.66 7.35
C THR A 18 7.54 -4.69 6.48
N TYR A 19 6.93 -3.55 6.16
CA TYR A 19 7.50 -2.59 5.21
C TYR A 19 7.32 -1.15 5.69
N HIS A 20 8.23 -0.29 5.26
CA HIS A 20 8.04 1.16 5.23
C HIS A 20 7.51 1.59 3.87
N ILE A 21 6.60 2.57 3.86
CA ILE A 21 6.20 3.31 2.66
C ILE A 21 6.79 4.71 2.82
N LYS A 22 7.83 5.05 2.05
CA LYS A 22 8.61 6.29 2.26
C LYS A 22 8.73 7.15 1.01
N ASN A 23 8.80 8.47 1.20
CA ASN A 23 9.17 9.46 0.19
C ASN A 23 10.23 10.38 0.82
N GLY A 24 11.49 10.27 0.36
CA GLY A 24 12.62 10.95 0.98
C GLY A 24 12.80 10.57 2.45
N GLY A 25 12.76 11.57 3.34
CA GLY A 25 12.80 11.39 4.80
C GLY A 25 11.43 11.24 5.47
N TYR A 26 10.35 11.18 4.69
CA TYR A 26 8.98 11.06 5.21
C TYR A 26 8.45 9.65 5.03
N TYR A 27 7.67 9.20 6.01
CA TYR A 27 6.99 7.91 6.05
C TYR A 27 5.48 8.12 6.01
N LEU A 28 4.79 7.31 5.20
CA LEU A 28 3.34 7.20 5.27
C LEU A 28 2.97 6.52 6.59
N ALA A 29 2.17 7.19 7.39
CA ALA A 29 1.84 6.79 8.74
C ALA A 29 0.37 7.08 9.04
N VAL A 30 -0.04 6.73 10.26
CA VAL A 30 -1.41 6.92 10.73
C VAL A 30 -1.39 7.60 12.09
N ASN A 31 -2.22 8.63 12.24
CA ASN A 31 -2.41 9.31 13.51
C ASN A 31 -3.36 8.53 14.43
N PRO A 32 -3.49 8.89 15.73
CA PRO A 32 -4.40 8.21 16.65
C PRO A 32 -5.88 8.17 16.21
N ASP A 33 -6.31 9.14 15.39
CA ASP A 33 -7.67 9.23 14.84
C ASP A 33 -7.88 8.36 13.59
N ARG A 34 -6.89 7.52 13.23
CA ARG A 34 -6.85 6.66 12.04
C ARG A 34 -6.71 7.41 10.72
N GLN A 35 -6.36 8.69 10.74
CA GLN A 35 -6.09 9.45 9.51
C GLN A 35 -4.71 9.12 8.96
N ILE A 36 -4.63 8.99 7.65
CA ILE A 36 -3.38 8.82 6.90
C ILE A 36 -2.62 10.15 6.92
N ILE A 37 -1.39 10.12 7.39
CA ILE A 37 -0.50 11.29 7.52
C ILE A 37 0.89 10.98 6.97
N ILE A 38 1.73 12.02 6.91
CA ILE A 38 3.18 11.88 6.71
C ILE A 38 3.92 12.32 7.96
N GLN A 39 5.01 11.65 8.30
CA GLN A 39 5.87 12.00 9.44
C GLN A 39 7.33 11.66 9.16
N GLN A 40 8.27 12.26 9.89
CA GLN A 40 9.71 11.98 9.76
C GLN A 40 10.18 10.78 10.60
N THR A 41 9.30 10.26 11.46
CA THR A 41 9.59 9.07 12.27
C THR A 41 9.22 7.81 11.50
N VAL A 42 10.06 6.78 11.59
CA VAL A 42 9.80 5.46 10.99
C VAL A 42 8.41 4.96 11.36
N TYR A 43 7.71 4.41 10.37
CA TYR A 43 6.41 3.80 10.55
C TYR A 43 6.32 2.55 9.69
N ALA A 44 5.94 1.43 10.30
CA ALA A 44 5.97 0.11 9.70
C ALA A 44 4.55 -0.40 9.45
N TRP A 45 4.28 -0.85 8.23
CA TRP A 45 3.03 -1.47 7.82
C TRP A 45 3.22 -2.98 7.77
N THR A 46 2.25 -3.74 8.29
CA THR A 46 2.21 -5.18 8.03
C THR A 46 1.50 -5.41 6.70
N VAL A 47 2.21 -6.00 5.76
CA VAL A 47 1.70 -6.31 4.42
C VAL A 47 1.25 -7.76 4.38
N PHE A 48 0.01 -7.95 3.92
CA PHE A 48 -0.57 -9.25 3.61
C PHE A 48 -0.97 -9.29 2.13
N VAL A 49 -0.72 -10.40 1.48
CA VAL A 49 -1.08 -10.71 0.09
C VAL A 49 -2.36 -11.53 0.10
N ASP A 50 -3.32 -11.11 -0.70
CA ASP A 50 -4.56 -11.84 -0.92
C ASP A 50 -4.89 -11.77 -2.42
N GLY A 51 -4.64 -12.87 -3.13
CA GLY A 51 -4.63 -12.91 -4.58
C GLY A 51 -3.45 -12.14 -5.18
N GLU A 52 -3.73 -11.17 -6.05
CA GLU A 52 -2.72 -10.36 -6.76
C GLU A 52 -2.43 -9.01 -6.09
N TYR A 53 -2.95 -8.80 -4.87
CA TYR A 53 -2.98 -7.50 -4.22
C TYR A 53 -2.33 -7.51 -2.84
N ASN A 54 -1.75 -6.37 -2.46
CA ASN A 54 -1.30 -6.11 -1.11
C ASN A 54 -2.36 -5.40 -0.27
N TYR A 55 -2.37 -5.72 1.02
CA TYR A 55 -3.13 -5.07 2.08
C TYR A 55 -2.16 -4.55 3.13
N PHE A 56 -2.16 -3.24 3.36
CA PHE A 56 -1.25 -2.58 4.30
C PHE A 56 -1.98 -2.33 5.62
N LYS A 57 -1.70 -3.13 6.64
CA LYS A 57 -2.30 -3.02 7.97
C LYS A 57 -1.49 -2.08 8.86
N ASP A 58 -2.17 -1.18 9.56
CA ASP A 58 -1.53 -0.38 10.62
C ASP A 58 -1.10 -1.30 11.79
N PRO A 59 0.09 -1.07 12.38
CA PRO A 59 0.64 -1.95 13.41
C PRO A 59 -0.09 -1.83 14.77
N LYS A 60 -0.90 -0.77 14.97
CA LYS A 60 -1.58 -0.47 16.23
C LYS A 60 -3.04 -0.91 16.24
N THR A 61 -3.61 -1.20 15.08
CA THR A 61 -5.04 -1.45 14.90
C THR A 61 -5.26 -2.66 13.99
N THR A 62 -6.53 -3.02 13.79
CA THR A 62 -6.94 -4.02 12.80
C THR A 62 -7.32 -3.41 11.45
N HIS A 63 -7.03 -2.11 11.23
CA HIS A 63 -7.44 -1.38 10.04
C HIS A 63 -6.32 -1.35 9.00
N TYR A 64 -6.73 -1.12 7.76
CA TYR A 64 -5.87 -1.16 6.59
C TYR A 64 -5.91 0.17 5.84
N LEU A 65 -4.82 0.47 5.18
CA LEU A 65 -4.67 1.60 4.29
C LEU A 65 -5.67 1.47 3.14
N THR A 66 -6.53 2.48 2.98
CA THR A 66 -7.58 2.53 1.95
C THR A 66 -7.61 3.89 1.29
N ASP A 67 -8.12 3.93 0.05
CA ASP A 67 -8.38 5.13 -0.74
C ASP A 67 -9.88 5.34 -0.98
N ASN A 68 -10.76 4.83 -0.10
CA ASN A 68 -12.20 4.91 -0.33
C ASN A 68 -12.71 6.37 -0.41
N GLY A 69 -12.74 6.92 -1.63
CA GLY A 69 -13.35 8.20 -1.97
C GLY A 69 -12.68 9.42 -1.33
N GLY A 70 -11.38 9.38 -1.02
CA GLY A 70 -10.65 10.52 -0.45
C GLY A 70 -10.89 10.77 1.03
N GLN A 71 -11.50 9.81 1.76
CA GLN A 71 -11.70 9.95 3.21
C GLN A 71 -10.40 9.93 4.01
N ASN A 72 -9.29 9.42 3.44
CA ASN A 72 -7.96 9.41 4.05
C ASN A 72 -7.92 8.87 5.50
N VAL A 73 -8.80 7.92 5.80
CA VAL A 73 -8.93 7.27 7.11
C VAL A 73 -8.83 5.77 6.90
N LEU A 74 -8.16 5.05 7.80
CA LEU A 74 -8.08 3.60 7.73
C LEU A 74 -9.45 2.94 7.89
N SER A 75 -9.66 1.85 7.16
CA SER A 75 -10.89 1.04 7.22
C SER A 75 -10.61 -0.40 7.66
N PRO A 76 -11.57 -1.08 8.31
CA PRO A 76 -11.51 -2.53 8.50
C PRO A 76 -11.36 -3.26 7.15
N LYS A 77 -10.70 -4.44 7.10
CA LYS A 77 -10.44 -5.17 5.82
C LYS A 77 -11.70 -5.38 4.98
N ALA A 78 -12.85 -5.64 5.64
CA ALA A 78 -14.12 -5.88 4.98
C ALA A 78 -14.68 -4.64 4.24
N ASP A 79 -14.24 -3.44 4.64
CA ASP A 79 -14.68 -2.15 4.10
C ASP A 79 -13.59 -1.51 3.22
N VAL A 80 -12.56 -2.28 2.84
CA VAL A 80 -11.46 -1.82 1.97
C VAL A 80 -11.77 -2.26 0.55
N ASP A 81 -12.35 -1.36 -0.23
CA ASP A 81 -12.55 -1.58 -1.67
C ASP A 81 -11.23 -1.34 -2.43
N GLY A 82 -10.46 -0.33 -1.99
CA GLY A 82 -9.12 -0.01 -2.52
C GLY A 82 -8.04 -1.02 -2.15
N ARG A 83 -7.65 -1.85 -3.12
CA ARG A 83 -6.54 -2.80 -3.04
C ARG A 83 -5.24 -2.14 -3.51
N TRP A 84 -4.05 -2.68 -3.24
CA TRP A 84 -2.80 -2.05 -3.68
C TRP A 84 -2.02 -2.95 -4.63
N GLY A 85 -1.66 -2.43 -5.80
CA GLY A 85 -1.07 -3.21 -6.88
C GLY A 85 -0.22 -2.36 -7.82
N ASN A 86 1.10 -2.41 -7.60
CA ASN A 86 2.19 -2.12 -8.56
C ASN A 86 3.55 -2.45 -7.90
N ALA A 87 3.51 -3.40 -6.98
CA ALA A 87 4.25 -3.36 -5.74
C ALA A 87 5.69 -3.80 -5.95
N SER A 88 6.55 -2.79 -6.04
CA SER A 88 7.97 -2.93 -6.33
C SER A 88 8.74 -2.53 -5.07
N VAL A 89 9.43 -3.47 -4.44
CA VAL A 89 10.34 -3.15 -3.33
C VAL A 89 11.53 -2.36 -3.88
N ASP A 90 11.98 -1.34 -3.14
CA ASP A 90 13.13 -0.49 -3.44
C ASP A 90 13.09 0.30 -4.76
N ILE A 91 11.92 0.35 -5.43
CA ILE A 91 11.72 1.13 -6.65
C ILE A 91 10.66 2.21 -6.38
N PRO A 92 11.00 3.52 -6.50
CA PRO A 92 10.01 4.58 -6.37
C PRO A 92 8.90 4.41 -7.41
N THR A 93 7.66 4.35 -6.95
CA THR A 93 6.45 4.26 -7.79
C THR A 93 5.34 5.09 -7.21
N GLN A 94 4.37 5.48 -8.02
CA GLN A 94 3.12 6.01 -7.48
C GLN A 94 2.42 4.94 -6.65
N LEU A 95 1.77 5.39 -5.57
CA LEU A 95 0.81 4.61 -4.82
C LEU A 95 -0.47 4.54 -5.66
N ILE A 96 -0.93 3.33 -6.00
CA ILE A 96 -2.05 3.11 -6.92
C ILE A 96 -3.14 2.32 -6.19
N ASN A 97 -4.38 2.79 -6.31
CA ASN A 97 -5.55 2.03 -5.93
C ASN A 97 -5.77 0.96 -7.01
N ALA A 98 -5.65 -0.30 -6.65
CA ALA A 98 -5.69 -1.43 -7.56
C ALA A 98 -7.09 -1.81 -8.05
N GLU A 99 -8.15 -1.28 -7.44
CA GLU A 99 -9.51 -1.38 -8.01
C GLU A 99 -9.67 -0.40 -9.18
N THR A 100 -9.25 0.86 -8.99
CA THR A 100 -9.47 1.93 -9.98
C THR A 100 -8.30 2.17 -10.92
N GLU A 101 -7.14 1.59 -10.62
CA GLU A 101 -5.83 1.86 -11.22
C GLU A 101 -5.42 3.35 -11.21
N ARG A 102 -6.01 4.16 -10.32
CA ARG A 102 -5.69 5.58 -10.17
C ARG A 102 -4.67 5.82 -9.07
N SER A 103 -3.86 6.87 -9.24
CA SER A 103 -2.93 7.33 -8.21
C SER A 103 -3.69 7.76 -6.96
N LEU A 104 -3.22 7.32 -5.79
CA LEU A 104 -3.77 7.73 -4.50
C LEU A 104 -3.51 9.21 -4.24
N GLY A 105 -4.57 9.93 -3.89
CA GLY A 105 -4.48 11.27 -3.34
C GLY A 105 -4.14 11.24 -1.85
N VAL A 106 -2.90 10.84 -1.50
CA VAL A 106 -2.43 10.93 -0.11
C VAL A 106 -2.53 12.40 0.33
N PRO A 107 -3.17 12.74 1.45
CA PRO A 107 -3.58 14.12 1.78
C PRO A 107 -2.44 15.12 1.88
N TYR A 108 -1.20 14.64 2.00
CA TYR A 108 0.01 15.44 2.15
C TYR A 108 1.05 15.16 1.06
N GLY A 109 0.69 14.42 0.02
CA GLY A 109 1.50 14.22 -1.19
C GLY A 109 0.78 14.77 -2.41
N THR A 110 1.52 15.08 -3.46
CA THR A 110 0.91 15.30 -4.77
C THR A 110 0.54 13.93 -5.38
N PRO A 111 -0.51 13.82 -6.21
CA PRO A 111 -0.82 12.57 -6.92
C PRO A 111 0.34 12.05 -7.81
N SER A 112 1.28 12.92 -8.16
CA SER A 112 2.53 12.61 -8.87
C SER A 112 3.67 12.12 -7.97
N ASP A 113 3.52 12.18 -6.65
CA ASP A 113 4.57 11.76 -5.73
C ASP A 113 4.81 10.25 -5.84
N THR A 114 6.09 9.89 -5.93
CA THR A 114 6.52 8.49 -5.89
C THR A 114 6.94 8.10 -4.49
N TRP A 115 6.59 6.89 -4.11
CA TRP A 115 6.87 6.28 -2.82
C TRP A 115 7.68 5.01 -3.05
N ILE A 116 8.62 4.73 -2.14
CA ILE A 116 9.37 3.48 -2.11
C ILE A 116 8.77 2.59 -1.02
N LEU A 117 8.56 1.33 -1.35
CA LEU A 117 8.39 0.27 -0.36
C LEU A 117 9.77 -0.25 0.07
N VAL A 118 10.08 -0.24 1.37
CA VAL A 118 11.33 -0.81 1.92
C VAL A 118 10.99 -1.89 2.93
N GLN A 119 11.57 -3.08 2.78
CA GLN A 119 11.39 -4.13 3.78
C GLN A 119 12.12 -3.78 5.08
N VAL A 120 11.47 -4.04 6.23
CA VAL A 120 12.04 -3.83 7.57
C VAL A 120 12.99 -4.95 7.95
#